data_AF-A0A971FTF9-F1
#
_entry.id   AF-A0A971FTF9-F1
#
_cell.length_a   1.000
_cell.length_b   1.000
_cell.length_c   1.000
_cell.angle_alpha   90.00
_cell.angle_beta   90.00
_cell.angle_gamma   90.00
#
_symmetry.space_group_name_H-M   'P 1'
#
loop_
_entity.id
_entity.type
_entity.pdbx_description
1 polymer ?
#
loop_
_entity_poly.entity_id
_entity_poly.type
_entity_poly.pdbx_seq_one_letter_code
_entity_poly.pdbx_strand_id
1 'polypeptide(L)'
;MFLGAMRIILFPREGFEQMVSRQFHYPEGLNGTMELAFDVPTFADVDKEYQNALHCGAKSVMPPTTEPWGQRTCYVADPDGNLIEIGSFHE
;
A
#
# COMPACT_ATOMS: atom_id res chain seq x y z
N MET A 1 -2.20 -4.07 16.91
CA MET A 1 -3.48 -4.48 16.28
C MET A 1 -3.14 -5.62 15.33
N PHE A 2 -3.61 -6.84 15.60
CA PHE A 2 -3.35 -8.03 14.78
C PHE A 2 -4.54 -8.24 13.84
N LEU A 3 -4.32 -8.29 12.53
CA LEU A 3 -5.28 -8.85 11.59
C LEU A 3 -5.03 -10.37 11.49
N GLY A 4 -5.40 -11.13 12.53
CA GLY A 4 -5.28 -12.60 12.57
C GLY A 4 -3.84 -13.15 12.49
N ALA A 5 -3.66 -14.25 11.73
CA ALA A 5 -2.40 -14.97 11.52
C ALA A 5 -1.61 -14.50 10.28
N MET A 6 -1.97 -13.34 9.70
CA MET A 6 -1.24 -12.79 8.56
C MET A 6 0.16 -12.37 8.99
N ARG A 7 1.16 -12.86 8.25
CA ARG A 7 2.56 -12.51 8.43
C ARG A 7 3.02 -11.76 7.19
N ILE A 8 2.89 -10.43 7.21
CA ILE A 8 3.68 -9.59 6.31
C ILE A 8 5.05 -9.47 6.95
N ILE A 9 6.10 -9.82 6.21
CA ILE A 9 7.48 -9.69 6.65
C ILE A 9 8.12 -8.60 5.80
N LEU A 10 8.64 -7.57 6.46
CA LEU A 10 9.50 -6.56 5.84
C LEU A 10 10.94 -6.89 6.22
N PHE A 11 11.77 -7.14 5.22
CA PHE A 11 13.16 -7.54 5.42
C PHE A 11 14.06 -6.82 4.40
N PRO A 12 15.23 -6.28 4.79
CA PRO A 12 16.13 -5.64 3.85
C PRO A 12 16.54 -6.59 2.72
N ARG A 13 16.40 -6.16 1.46
CA ARG A 13 16.67 -7.01 0.27
C ARG A 13 18.03 -7.70 0.35
N GLU A 14 19.10 -6.94 0.62
CA GLU A 14 20.46 -7.45 0.76
C GLU A 14 20.56 -8.55 1.84
N GLY A 15 19.98 -8.30 3.03
CA GLY A 15 20.02 -9.27 4.11
C GLY A 15 19.23 -10.53 3.78
N PHE A 16 18.09 -10.41 3.09
CA PHE A 16 17.29 -11.57 2.70
C PHE A 16 18.04 -12.43 1.70
N GLU A 17 18.62 -11.82 0.66
CA GLU A 17 19.43 -12.49 -0.34
C GLU A 17 20.65 -13.19 0.26
N GLN A 18 21.35 -12.53 1.20
CA GLN A 18 22.45 -13.14 1.95
C GLN A 18 21.97 -14.37 2.75
N MET A 19 20.88 -14.24 3.50
CA MET A 19 20.34 -15.31 4.33
C MET A 19 19.93 -16.53 3.50
N VAL A 20 19.31 -16.33 2.33
CA VAL A 20 18.87 -17.44 1.47
C VAL A 20 19.90 -17.86 0.42
N SER A 21 21.08 -17.21 0.39
CA SER A 21 22.14 -17.43 -0.60
C SER A 21 21.63 -17.40 -2.05
N ARG A 22 20.75 -16.45 -2.36
CA ARG A 22 20.10 -16.33 -3.67
C ARG A 22 19.74 -14.88 -3.97
N GLN A 23 19.93 -14.47 -5.22
CA GLN A 23 19.47 -13.19 -5.74
C GLN A 23 18.04 -13.30 -6.29
N PHE A 24 17.27 -12.23 -6.14
CA PHE A 24 15.92 -12.10 -6.66
C PHE A 24 15.83 -10.96 -7.69
N HIS A 25 14.80 -11.03 -8.53
CA HIS A 25 14.43 -9.91 -9.39
C HIS A 25 13.40 -9.07 -8.65
N TYR A 26 13.60 -7.76 -8.69
CA TYR A 26 12.66 -6.80 -8.14
C TYR A 26 12.09 -5.95 -9.27
N PRO A 27 10.78 -5.63 -9.26
CA PRO A 27 10.19 -4.73 -10.24
C PRO A 27 10.90 -3.37 -10.28
N GLU A 28 11.00 -2.79 -11.47
CA GLU A 28 11.40 -1.40 -11.67
C GLU A 28 10.15 -0.53 -11.83
N GLY A 29 10.07 0.59 -11.10
CA GLY A 29 8.91 1.47 -11.15
C GLY A 29 7.72 0.95 -10.36
N LEU A 30 6.51 0.96 -10.93
CA LEU A 30 5.29 0.50 -10.25
C LEU A 30 5.17 -1.03 -10.32
N ASN A 31 4.99 -1.67 -9.16
CA ASN A 31 4.77 -3.10 -9.05
C ASN A 31 3.27 -3.42 -9.08
N GLY A 32 2.77 -3.87 -10.24
CA GLY A 32 1.37 -4.30 -10.40
C GLY A 32 1.10 -5.78 -10.10
N THR A 33 2.06 -6.52 -9.51
CA THR A 33 1.88 -7.97 -9.27
C THR A 33 1.08 -8.27 -8.01
N MET A 34 1.08 -7.36 -7.03
CA MET A 34 0.30 -7.44 -5.81
C MET A 34 0.03 -6.04 -5.26
N GLU A 35 -1.01 -5.93 -4.45
CA GLU A 35 -1.31 -4.75 -3.66
C GLU A 35 -1.67 -5.14 -2.22
N LEU A 36 -1.56 -4.17 -1.31
CA LEU A 36 -2.08 -4.28 0.04
C LEU A 36 -3.20 -3.26 0.23
N ALA A 37 -4.39 -3.75 0.56
CA ALA A 37 -5.55 -2.90 0.83
C ALA A 37 -5.78 -2.72 2.32
N PHE A 38 -6.05 -1.47 2.73
CA PHE A 38 -6.37 -1.11 4.10
C PHE A 38 -7.73 -0.40 4.15
N ASP A 39 -8.66 -1.02 4.87
CA ASP A 39 -9.93 -0.39 5.20
C ASP A 39 -9.73 0.65 6.31
N VAL A 40 -10.29 1.84 6.09
CA VAL A 40 -10.36 2.91 7.09
C VAL A 40 -11.81 3.23 7.46
N PRO A 41 -12.07 3.76 8.67
CA PRO A 41 -13.43 3.86 9.20
C PRO A 41 -14.37 4.72 8.36
N THR A 42 -13.88 5.81 7.76
CA THR A 42 -14.72 6.76 7.01
C THR A 42 -14.07 7.25 5.72
N PHE A 43 -14.86 7.89 4.86
CA PHE A 43 -14.41 8.58 3.66
C PHE A 43 -13.38 9.67 3.98
N ALA A 44 -13.60 10.42 5.06
CA ALA A 44 -12.65 11.44 5.51
C ALA A 44 -11.31 10.85 5.94
N ASP A 45 -11.31 9.62 6.49
CA ASP A 45 -10.07 8.91 6.83
C ASP A 45 -9.29 8.50 5.57
N VAL A 46 -9.95 8.21 4.45
CA VAL A 46 -9.27 7.92 3.17
C VAL A 46 -8.46 9.13 2.73
N ASP A 47 -9.09 10.32 2.71
CA ASP A 47 -8.42 11.56 2.35
C ASP A 47 -7.26 11.90 3.30
N LYS A 48 -7.47 11.70 4.60
CA LYS A 48 -6.46 11.94 5.64
C LYS A 48 -5.25 11.01 5.50
N GLU A 49 -5.47 9.71 5.39
CA GLU A 49 -4.38 8.73 5.33
C GLU A 49 -3.66 8.77 3.98
N TYR A 50 -4.36 9.11 2.90
CA TYR A 50 -3.71 9.43 1.63
C TYR A 50 -2.69 10.57 1.78
N GLN A 51 -3.09 11.68 2.41
CA GLN A 51 -2.15 12.79 2.66
C GLN A 51 -1.01 12.35 3.57
N ASN A 52 -1.28 11.62 4.65
CA ASN A 52 -0.23 11.11 5.53
C ASN A 52 0.78 10.24 4.77
N ALA A 53 0.31 9.35 3.89
CA ALA A 53 1.17 8.50 3.07
C ALA A 53 2.10 9.33 2.18
N LEU A 54 1.58 10.37 1.52
CA LEU A 54 2.42 11.28 0.72
C LEU A 54 3.47 12.01 1.55
N HIS A 55 3.10 12.50 2.75
CA HIS A 55 4.06 13.13 3.68
C HIS A 55 5.15 12.17 4.14
N CYS A 56 4.85 10.87 4.22
CA CYS A 56 5.81 9.80 4.56
C CYS A 56 6.66 9.33 3.35
N GLY A 57 6.50 9.94 2.17
CA GLY A 57 7.30 9.64 0.99
C GLY A 57 6.68 8.63 0.02
N ALA A 58 5.43 8.22 0.24
CA ALA A 58 4.68 7.48 -0.78
C ALA A 58 4.41 8.38 -2.00
N LYS A 59 4.25 7.76 -3.17
CA LYS A 59 3.92 8.43 -4.43
C LYS A 59 2.45 8.25 -4.73
N SER A 60 1.77 9.33 -5.14
CA SER A 60 0.40 9.24 -5.62
C SER A 60 0.32 8.39 -6.88
N VAL A 61 -0.61 7.42 -6.89
CA VAL A 61 -0.98 6.65 -8.09
C VAL A 61 -2.38 7.02 -8.53
N MET A 62 -3.33 7.08 -7.58
CA MET A 62 -4.70 7.54 -7.79
C MET A 62 -5.15 8.35 -6.57
N PRO A 63 -5.53 9.64 -6.73
CA PRO A 63 -6.03 10.42 -5.61
C PRO A 63 -7.38 9.89 -5.10
N PRO A 64 -7.78 10.22 -3.86
CA PRO A 64 -9.05 9.82 -3.28
C PRO A 64 -10.25 10.12 -4.18
N THR A 65 -10.87 9.04 -4.66
CA THR A 65 -11.98 9.05 -5.61
C THR A 65 -13.14 8.27 -5.02
N THR A 66 -14.36 8.80 -5.14
CA THR A 66 -15.58 8.09 -4.76
C THR A 66 -16.10 7.36 -5.98
N GLU A 67 -16.06 6.04 -5.92
CA GLU A 67 -16.38 5.17 -7.04
C GLU A 67 -17.89 4.94 -7.17
N PRO A 68 -18.41 4.60 -8.37
CA PRO A 68 -19.83 4.40 -8.61
C PRO A 68 -20.51 3.33 -7.75
N TRP A 69 -19.73 2.40 -7.19
CA TRP A 69 -20.21 1.35 -6.27
C TRP A 69 -20.23 1.78 -4.80
N GLY A 70 -19.94 3.05 -4.50
CA GLY A 70 -20.10 3.62 -3.16
C GLY A 70 -18.88 3.49 -2.25
N GLN A 71 -17.71 3.14 -2.79
CA GLN A 71 -16.45 3.15 -2.06
C GLN A 71 -15.73 4.48 -2.27
N ARG A 72 -15.16 5.07 -1.22
CA ARG A 72 -14.10 6.07 -1.40
C ARG A 72 -12.75 5.38 -1.29
N THR A 73 -11.91 5.48 -2.30
CA THR A 73 -10.63 4.78 -2.34
C THR A 73 -9.54 5.61 -3.01
N CYS A 74 -8.28 5.31 -2.69
CA CYS A 74 -7.10 5.89 -3.32
C CYS A 74 -5.99 4.85 -3.43
N TYR A 75 -5.05 5.11 -4.33
CA TYR A 75 -3.85 4.30 -4.50
C TYR A 75 -2.60 5.15 -4.33
N VAL A 76 -1.67 4.63 -3.53
CA VAL A 76 -0.30 5.15 -3.42
C VAL A 76 0.70 4.02 -3.68
N ALA A 77 1.90 4.39 -4.09
CA ALA A 77 3.03 3.49 -4.20
C ALA A 77 4.06 3.80 -3.11
N ASP A 78 4.55 2.78 -2.42
CA ASP A 78 5.71 2.94 -1.53
C ASP A 78 6.98 3.30 -2.34
N PRO A 79 8.11 3.64 -1.68
CA PRO A 79 9.35 3.97 -2.38
C PRO A 79 9.89 2.86 -3.29
N ASP A 80 9.53 1.61 -3.00
CA ASP A 80 9.89 0.41 -3.76
C ASP A 80 8.92 0.12 -4.92
N GLY A 81 7.84 0.90 -5.05
CA GLY A 81 6.85 0.80 -6.10
C GLY A 81 5.67 -0.11 -5.79
N ASN A 82 5.55 -0.65 -4.58
CA ASN A 82 4.44 -1.54 -4.20
C ASN A 82 3.15 -0.74 -4.03
N LEU A 83 2.05 -1.27 -4.58
CA LEU A 83 0.75 -0.63 -4.53
C LEU A 83 0.07 -0.83 -3.16
N ILE A 84 -0.47 0.26 -2.64
CA ILE A 84 -1.26 0.30 -1.42
C ILE A 84 -2.59 0.97 -1.73
N GLU A 85 -3.69 0.25 -1.49
CA GLU A 85 -5.04 0.80 -1.52
C GLU A 85 -5.42 1.27 -0.10
N ILE A 86 -6.04 2.44 -0.01
CA ILE A 86 -6.71 2.91 1.21
C ILE A 86 -8.16 3.20 0.84
N GLY A 87 -9.10 2.49 1.48
CA GLY A 87 -10.50 2.51 1.10
C GLY A 87 -11.48 2.54 2.27
N SER A 88 -12.69 3.02 2.02
CA SER A 88 -13.81 2.93 2.95
C SER A 88 -15.15 2.88 2.21
N PHE A 89 -16.15 2.26 2.84
CA PHE A 89 -17.55 2.21 2.38
C PHE A 89 -18.49 3.08 3.24
N HIS A 90 -17.95 3.85 4.18
CA HIS A 90 -18.73 4.63 5.13
C HIS A 90 -18.39 6.12 4.99
N GLU A 91 -19.41 6.97 4.81
CA GLU A 91 -19.25 8.43 4.79
C GLU A 91 -18.84 8.99 6.16
#